data_AF-A0A534ZZH0-F1
#
_entry.id   AF-A0A534ZZH0-F1
#
_cell.length_a   1.000
_cell.length_b   1.000
_cell.length_c   1.000
_cell.angle_alpha   90.00
_cell.angle_beta   90.00
_cell.angle_gamma   90.00
#
_symmetry.space_group_name_H-M   'P 1'
#
loop_
_entity.id
_entity.type
_entity.pdbx_description
1 polymer ?
#
loop_
_entity_poly.entity_id
_entity_poly.type
_entity_poly.pdbx_seq_one_letter_code
_entity_poly.pdbx_strand_id
1 'polypeptide(L)'
;MTAAIQPESKSPSRRALLAGAVGGLGALAVSAFGRPQVAAGHDVDDVRLGGANTATTTTQITNSTTGQTVFSGVSSGGTGVLGQSNTSVGVYGNSGAGTAVYGLSNSGVSVWGDSSATNYPASLGRSYGNSTGVQGFSGIASIPAAPAKTGVYGSAAQDSASKGVWGSSPAGHGLHGSSSSGFAGYFAGKVYTSKFIEMTEISAPAAPGANKARLFLRVNGTGKTQLCVRFQSGGVQVIKTEP
;
A
#
# COMPACT_ATOMS: atom_id res chain seq x y z
N MET A 1 -83.55 -6.17 59.26
CA MET A 1 -84.01 -6.45 57.88
C MET A 1 -84.26 -5.12 57.20
N THR A 2 -83.64 -4.91 56.02
CA THR A 2 -84.06 -3.98 54.94
C THR A 2 -84.14 -2.47 55.28
N ALA A 3 -83.67 -1.53 54.47
CA ALA A 3 -83.68 -1.46 53.01
C ALA A 3 -82.44 -0.71 52.46
N ALA A 4 -82.06 -1.09 51.24
CA ALA A 4 -80.92 -0.55 50.50
C ALA A 4 -81.18 0.90 50.05
N ILE A 5 -80.22 1.77 50.31
CA ILE A 5 -80.15 3.15 49.85
C ILE A 5 -79.77 3.13 48.36
N GLN A 6 -80.67 3.60 47.47
CA GLN A 6 -80.30 3.85 46.08
C GLN A 6 -79.38 5.08 46.00
N PRO A 7 -78.25 5.02 45.26
CA PRO A 7 -77.40 6.19 45.08
C PRO A 7 -78.05 7.16 44.07
N GLU A 8 -78.11 8.43 44.45
CA GLU A 8 -78.53 9.55 43.61
C GLU A 8 -77.63 9.64 42.35
N SER A 9 -78.24 9.57 41.18
CA SER A 9 -77.57 9.79 39.90
C SER A 9 -77.29 11.28 39.72
N LYS A 10 -76.11 11.74 40.15
CA LYS A 10 -75.64 13.10 39.93
C LYS A 10 -75.24 13.27 38.46
N SER A 11 -76.21 13.63 37.63
CA SER A 11 -75.98 13.92 36.22
C SER A 11 -75.05 15.15 36.08
N PRO A 12 -73.96 15.08 35.29
CA PRO A 12 -73.10 16.24 35.08
C PRO A 12 -73.89 17.41 34.49
N SER A 13 -73.77 18.60 35.08
CA SER A 13 -74.46 19.78 34.55
C SER A 13 -73.90 20.14 33.17
N ARG A 14 -74.73 20.73 32.29
CA ARG A 14 -74.27 21.23 30.97
C ARG A 14 -73.06 22.15 31.08
N ARG A 15 -72.91 22.83 32.22
CA ARG A 15 -71.75 23.67 32.56
C ARG A 15 -70.47 22.85 32.79
N ALA A 16 -70.57 21.68 33.40
CA ALA A 16 -69.46 20.74 33.55
C ALA A 16 -69.05 20.11 32.21
N LEU A 17 -70.01 19.84 31.33
CA LEU A 17 -69.77 19.34 29.97
C LEU A 17 -69.09 20.38 29.08
N LEU A 18 -69.52 21.65 29.18
CA LEU A 18 -68.91 22.78 28.46
C LEU A 18 -67.52 23.11 29.02
N ALA A 19 -67.34 23.08 30.34
CA ALA A 19 -66.03 23.27 30.97
C ALA A 19 -65.04 22.15 30.62
N GLY A 20 -65.51 20.89 30.54
CA GLY A 20 -64.72 19.76 30.05
C GLY A 20 -64.34 19.89 28.58
N ALA A 21 -65.27 20.34 27.72
CA ALA A 21 -65.01 20.56 26.30
C ALA A 21 -63.99 21.69 26.05
N VAL A 22 -64.09 22.80 26.79
CA VAL A 22 -63.16 23.94 26.67
C VAL A 22 -61.80 23.61 27.30
N GLY A 23 -61.77 22.92 28.43
CA GLY A 23 -60.52 22.45 29.05
C GLY A 23 -59.78 21.42 28.19
N GLY A 24 -60.51 20.54 27.50
CA GLY A 24 -59.94 19.59 26.53
C GLY A 24 -59.33 20.29 25.31
N LEU A 25 -60.00 21.33 24.77
CA LEU A 25 -59.47 22.13 23.66
C LEU A 25 -58.24 22.96 24.07
N GLY A 26 -58.21 23.51 25.30
CA GLY A 26 -57.04 24.20 25.84
C GLY A 26 -55.83 23.28 26.03
N ALA A 27 -56.04 22.05 26.52
CA ALA A 27 -54.98 21.05 26.64
C ALA A 27 -54.44 20.56 25.28
N LEU A 28 -55.29 20.49 24.25
CA LEU A 28 -54.88 20.20 22.88
C LEU A 28 -54.05 21.34 22.27
N ALA A 29 -54.34 22.59 22.60
CA ALA A 29 -53.51 23.73 22.18
C ALA A 29 -52.14 23.73 22.88
N VAL A 30 -52.09 23.51 24.20
CA VAL A 30 -50.83 23.47 24.96
C VAL A 30 -49.95 22.27 24.55
N SER A 31 -50.54 21.11 24.26
CA SER A 31 -49.81 19.95 23.76
C SER A 31 -49.40 20.06 22.28
N ALA A 32 -49.79 21.11 21.56
CA ALA A 32 -49.34 21.40 20.20
C ALA A 32 -48.19 22.42 20.16
N PHE A 33 -48.17 23.41 21.08
CA PHE A 33 -47.11 24.43 21.13
C PHE A 33 -45.81 23.97 21.81
N GLY A 34 -45.84 22.88 22.58
CA GLY A 34 -44.68 22.35 23.30
C GLY A 34 -44.13 21.02 22.75
N ARG A 35 -44.65 20.51 21.62
CA ARG A 35 -44.03 19.33 21.00
C ARG A 35 -42.66 19.78 20.48
N PRO A 36 -41.56 19.17 20.92
CA PRO A 36 -40.29 19.40 20.26
C PRO A 36 -40.52 19.14 18.78
N GLN A 37 -40.23 20.14 17.95
CA GLN A 37 -40.18 19.97 16.51
C GLN A 37 -39.30 18.75 16.30
N VAL A 38 -39.85 17.68 15.69
CA VAL A 38 -39.06 16.49 15.40
C VAL A 38 -37.82 16.99 14.67
N ALA A 39 -36.66 16.84 15.29
CA ALA A 39 -35.40 17.10 14.61
C ALA A 39 -35.45 16.19 13.38
N ALA A 40 -35.51 16.78 12.19
CA ALA A 40 -35.29 16.05 10.97
C ALA A 40 -33.86 15.53 11.08
N GLY A 41 -33.69 14.33 11.62
CA GLY A 41 -32.38 13.72 11.90
C GLY A 41 -31.66 13.26 10.64
N HIS A 42 -31.93 13.92 9.53
CA HIS A 42 -31.35 13.64 8.23
C HIS A 42 -31.53 14.87 7.36
N ASP A 43 -30.48 15.69 7.26
CA ASP A 43 -30.32 16.55 6.10
C ASP A 43 -30.23 15.65 4.85
N VAL A 44 -30.79 16.06 3.72
CA VAL A 44 -30.64 15.30 2.47
C VAL A 44 -29.17 15.13 2.07
N ASP A 45 -28.30 15.98 2.63
CA ASP A 45 -26.86 16.04 2.45
C ASP A 45 -26.04 15.20 3.45
N ASP A 46 -26.68 14.55 4.43
CA ASP A 46 -26.00 13.64 5.36
C ASP A 46 -25.56 12.33 4.67
N VAL A 47 -24.48 11.73 5.19
CA VAL A 47 -24.07 10.38 4.77
C VAL A 47 -25.14 9.38 5.20
N ARG A 48 -25.82 8.78 4.22
CA ARG A 48 -26.89 7.81 4.46
C ARG A 48 -26.33 6.49 4.97
N LEU A 49 -26.79 6.05 6.15
CA LEU A 49 -26.46 4.72 6.66
C LEU A 49 -27.08 3.64 5.77
N GLY A 50 -26.26 2.70 5.32
CA GLY A 50 -26.71 1.55 4.50
C GLY A 50 -27.18 1.92 3.08
N GLY A 51 -27.11 3.19 2.69
CA GLY A 51 -27.52 3.69 1.38
C GLY A 51 -26.35 4.21 0.56
N ALA A 52 -26.48 4.19 -0.77
CA ALA A 52 -25.52 4.83 -1.65
C ALA A 52 -25.72 6.35 -1.66
N ASN A 53 -24.62 7.11 -1.65
CA ASN A 53 -24.63 8.51 -2.04
C ASN A 53 -24.33 8.60 -3.55
N THR A 54 -25.29 9.08 -4.32
CA THR A 54 -25.22 9.14 -5.80
C THR A 54 -24.88 10.53 -6.33
N ALA A 55 -24.37 11.43 -5.48
CA ALA A 55 -23.86 12.73 -5.93
C ALA A 55 -22.72 12.54 -6.96
N THR A 56 -22.70 13.40 -7.99
CA THR A 56 -21.69 13.36 -9.06
C THR A 56 -20.48 14.24 -8.78
N THR A 57 -20.55 15.07 -7.75
CA THR A 57 -19.46 15.92 -7.25
C THR A 57 -18.78 15.28 -6.05
N THR A 58 -17.53 15.65 -5.79
CA THR A 58 -16.75 15.12 -4.67
C THR A 58 -17.40 15.45 -3.32
N THR A 59 -17.63 14.43 -2.50
CA THR A 59 -17.88 14.62 -1.06
C THR A 59 -16.53 14.81 -0.36
N GLN A 60 -16.35 15.93 0.34
CA GLN A 60 -15.10 16.28 1.00
C GLN A 60 -15.32 16.43 2.52
N ILE A 61 -14.53 15.72 3.32
CA ILE A 61 -14.49 15.87 4.78
C ILE A 61 -13.19 16.59 5.13
N THR A 62 -13.27 17.78 5.75
CA THR A 62 -12.10 18.62 6.03
C THR A 62 -12.05 19.03 7.49
N ASN A 63 -10.86 18.96 8.09
CA ASN A 63 -10.53 19.56 9.38
C ASN A 63 -9.29 20.44 9.21
N SER A 64 -9.47 21.76 9.21
CA SER A 64 -8.39 22.72 8.95
C SER A 64 -7.77 23.32 10.22
N THR A 65 -8.22 22.93 11.41
CA THR A 65 -7.92 23.68 12.64
C THR A 65 -7.19 22.89 13.72
N THR A 66 -7.33 21.56 13.80
CA THR A 66 -6.87 20.82 14.99
C THR A 66 -5.85 19.71 14.72
N GLY A 67 -5.48 19.42 13.47
CA GLY A 67 -4.54 18.35 13.13
C GLY A 67 -5.01 16.92 13.48
N GLN A 68 -6.25 16.78 13.94
CA GLN A 68 -6.84 15.51 14.36
C GLN A 68 -7.29 14.65 13.16
N THR A 69 -7.42 13.34 13.39
CA THR A 69 -8.01 12.40 12.43
C THR A 69 -9.39 12.87 11.96
N VAL A 70 -9.55 13.01 10.65
CA VAL A 70 -10.79 13.51 10.02
C VAL A 70 -11.78 12.39 9.73
N PHE A 71 -11.27 11.18 9.48
CA PHE A 71 -12.07 10.00 9.18
C PHE A 71 -11.37 8.74 9.74
N SER A 72 -12.15 7.85 10.36
CA SER A 72 -11.67 6.59 10.90
C SER A 72 -12.70 5.49 10.67
N GLY A 73 -12.35 4.50 9.84
CA GLY A 73 -13.12 3.28 9.65
C GLY A 73 -12.53 2.15 10.49
N VAL A 74 -13.24 1.69 11.51
CA VAL A 74 -12.79 0.63 12.42
C VAL A 74 -13.71 -0.58 12.26
N SER A 75 -13.11 -1.76 12.09
CA SER A 75 -13.83 -3.04 12.07
C SER A 75 -13.05 -4.08 12.87
N SER A 76 -13.75 -4.93 13.62
CA SER A 76 -13.15 -6.00 14.42
C SER A 76 -12.91 -7.30 13.65
N GLY A 77 -13.52 -7.45 12.47
CA GLY A 77 -13.43 -8.68 11.68
C GLY A 77 -13.68 -8.50 10.18
N GLY A 78 -13.90 -7.27 9.71
CA GLY A 78 -14.15 -6.96 8.31
C GLY A 78 -13.28 -5.82 7.80
N THR A 79 -13.66 -5.28 6.65
CA THR A 79 -12.98 -4.13 6.06
C THR A 79 -13.45 -2.85 6.74
N GLY A 80 -12.53 -2.11 7.36
CA GLY A 80 -12.85 -0.79 7.94
C GLY A 80 -13.16 0.26 6.87
N VAL A 81 -12.39 0.25 5.78
CA VAL A 81 -12.55 1.18 4.63
C VAL A 81 -12.26 0.42 3.34
N LEU A 82 -13.21 0.42 2.40
CA LEU A 82 -13.06 -0.13 1.06
C LEU A 82 -13.07 1.01 0.04
N GLY A 83 -11.97 1.20 -0.69
CA GLY A 83 -11.93 2.10 -1.83
C GLY A 83 -11.84 1.30 -3.13
N GLN A 84 -12.84 1.47 -4.00
CA GLN A 84 -12.97 0.74 -5.25
C GLN A 84 -13.23 1.69 -6.40
N SER A 85 -12.59 1.45 -7.55
CA SER A 85 -12.83 2.15 -8.80
C SER A 85 -12.61 1.18 -9.97
N ASN A 86 -13.42 1.28 -11.01
CA ASN A 86 -13.36 0.36 -12.16
C ASN A 86 -12.34 0.81 -13.23
N THR A 87 -12.06 2.10 -13.31
CA THR A 87 -11.26 2.69 -14.39
C THR A 87 -10.13 3.58 -13.89
N SER A 88 -10.06 3.83 -12.59
CA SER A 88 -9.11 4.75 -11.99
C SER A 88 -8.69 4.30 -10.59
N VAL A 89 -8.21 5.23 -9.78
CA VAL A 89 -7.70 4.97 -8.44
C VAL A 89 -8.85 4.79 -7.46
N GLY A 90 -8.90 3.65 -6.76
CA GLY A 90 -9.88 3.41 -5.68
C GLY A 90 -9.56 4.20 -4.40
N VAL A 91 -8.27 4.35 -4.07
CA VAL A 91 -7.78 5.16 -2.93
C VAL A 91 -6.54 5.94 -3.35
N TYR A 92 -6.61 7.27 -3.29
CA TYR A 92 -5.49 8.16 -3.61
C TYR A 92 -4.98 8.82 -2.33
N GLY A 93 -3.80 8.43 -1.87
CA GLY A 93 -3.09 9.08 -0.77
C GLY A 93 -2.15 10.17 -1.27
N ASN A 94 -2.24 11.38 -0.70
CA ASN A 94 -1.33 12.49 -1.01
C ASN A 94 -0.87 13.16 0.29
N SER A 95 0.43 13.44 0.40
CA SER A 95 1.02 14.16 1.53
C SER A 95 2.22 14.99 1.04
N GLY A 96 2.32 16.24 1.49
CA GLY A 96 3.38 17.16 1.07
C GLY A 96 4.71 16.99 1.82
N ALA A 97 4.69 16.40 3.02
CA ALA A 97 5.87 16.30 3.87
C ALA A 97 5.99 14.96 4.62
N GLY A 98 4.92 14.15 4.67
CA GLY A 98 4.88 12.93 5.47
C GLY A 98 4.45 11.71 4.66
N THR A 99 4.08 10.67 5.39
CA THR A 99 3.58 9.42 4.80
C THR A 99 2.16 9.61 4.29
N ALA A 100 1.94 9.39 3.00
CA ALA A 100 0.60 9.47 2.39
C ALA A 100 -0.27 8.24 2.71
N VAL A 101 0.35 7.05 2.76
CA VAL A 101 -0.31 5.77 3.10
C VAL A 101 0.64 4.95 3.97
N TYR A 102 0.17 4.52 5.13
CA TYR A 102 0.95 3.72 6.09
C TYR A 102 0.20 2.43 6.40
N GLY A 103 0.79 1.28 6.05
CA GLY A 103 0.27 -0.04 6.39
C GLY A 103 1.00 -0.61 7.59
N LEU A 104 0.26 -1.07 8.61
CA LEU A 104 0.80 -1.73 9.79
C LEU A 104 0.01 -3.01 10.08
N SER A 105 0.73 -4.08 10.41
CA SER A 105 0.17 -5.38 10.75
C SER A 105 1.14 -6.10 11.69
N ASN A 106 0.62 -6.78 12.72
CA ASN A 106 1.43 -7.49 13.71
C ASN A 106 1.78 -8.93 13.30
N SER A 107 0.96 -9.55 12.46
CA SER A 107 1.09 -10.98 12.14
C SER A 107 0.79 -11.32 10.68
N GLY A 108 0.30 -10.38 9.89
CA GLY A 108 -0.03 -10.55 8.47
C GLY A 108 0.66 -9.54 7.56
N VAL A 109 0.27 -9.56 6.29
CA VAL A 109 0.75 -8.61 5.28
C VAL A 109 0.11 -7.24 5.51
N SER A 110 0.91 -6.18 5.55
CA SER A 110 0.42 -4.80 5.68
C SER A 110 -0.01 -4.18 4.35
N VAL A 111 0.71 -4.47 3.26
CA VAL A 111 0.42 -4.00 1.90
C VAL A 111 0.63 -5.15 0.92
N TRP A 112 -0.43 -5.51 0.19
CA TRP A 112 -0.40 -6.52 -0.86
C TRP A 112 -0.80 -5.88 -2.19
N GLY A 113 0.05 -6.04 -3.20
CA GLY A 113 -0.27 -5.66 -4.58
C GLY A 113 -0.51 -6.91 -5.42
N ASP A 114 -1.62 -6.95 -6.13
CA ASP A 114 -1.94 -8.01 -7.11
C ASP A 114 -2.28 -7.38 -8.46
N SER A 115 -1.87 -8.03 -9.55
CA SER A 115 -2.26 -7.66 -10.90
C SER A 115 -2.21 -8.87 -11.81
N SER A 116 -3.29 -9.07 -12.58
CA SER A 116 -3.37 -10.07 -13.66
C SER A 116 -2.93 -9.51 -15.02
N ALA A 117 -2.50 -8.25 -15.07
CA ALA A 117 -2.03 -7.63 -16.31
C ALA A 117 -0.66 -8.19 -16.72
N THR A 118 -0.47 -8.43 -18.02
CA THR A 118 0.79 -8.96 -18.56
C THR A 118 1.88 -7.90 -18.74
N ASN A 119 1.52 -6.62 -18.61
CA ASN A 119 2.34 -5.46 -18.96
C ASN A 119 2.38 -4.37 -17.87
N TYR A 120 1.78 -4.61 -16.71
CA TYR A 120 1.78 -3.66 -15.60
C TYR A 120 2.27 -4.34 -14.31
N PRO A 121 3.13 -3.67 -13.52
CA PRO A 121 3.51 -4.20 -12.22
C PRO A 121 2.35 -4.05 -11.23
N ALA A 122 2.18 -5.04 -10.35
CA ALA A 122 1.27 -4.94 -9.22
C ALA A 122 1.71 -3.89 -8.18
N SER A 123 3.00 -3.52 -8.16
CA SER A 123 3.56 -2.50 -7.28
C SER A 123 4.68 -1.75 -7.98
N LEU A 124 4.64 -0.42 -7.91
CA LEU A 124 5.62 0.48 -8.52
C LEU A 124 6.11 1.50 -7.49
N GLY A 125 7.42 1.54 -7.27
CA GLY A 125 8.07 2.63 -6.52
C GLY A 125 8.81 3.55 -7.48
N ARG A 126 8.59 4.86 -7.35
CA ARG A 126 9.22 5.89 -8.18
C ARG A 126 9.68 7.05 -7.32
N SER A 127 10.93 7.46 -7.49
CA SER A 127 11.49 8.66 -6.87
C SER A 127 11.97 9.64 -7.93
N TYR A 128 11.42 10.85 -7.93
CA TYR A 128 11.83 11.94 -8.83
C TYR A 128 13.10 12.67 -8.35
N GLY A 129 13.36 12.64 -7.04
CA GLY A 129 14.42 13.43 -6.40
C GLY A 129 15.81 12.79 -6.43
N ASN A 130 16.12 11.96 -7.43
CA ASN A 130 17.38 11.19 -7.49
C ASN A 130 17.63 10.31 -6.24
N SER A 131 16.58 9.74 -5.65
CA SER A 131 16.68 8.86 -4.46
C SER A 131 16.32 7.42 -4.81
N THR A 132 15.92 6.63 -3.81
CA THR A 132 15.47 5.24 -3.97
C THR A 132 13.99 5.17 -4.36
N GLY A 133 13.64 4.39 -5.38
CA GLY A 133 12.25 4.10 -5.75
C GLY A 133 11.54 3.15 -4.78
N VAL A 134 12.16 2.00 -4.50
CA VAL A 134 11.68 0.98 -3.55
C VAL A 134 12.78 0.65 -2.56
N GLN A 135 12.50 0.78 -1.26
CA GLN A 135 13.43 0.42 -0.19
C GLN A 135 12.86 -0.70 0.69
N GLY A 136 13.53 -1.86 0.68
CA GLY A 136 13.31 -2.95 1.61
C GLY A 136 14.36 -2.94 2.71
N PHE A 137 13.93 -3.07 3.97
CA PHE A 137 14.82 -3.15 5.11
C PHE A 137 14.37 -4.24 6.09
N SER A 138 15.34 -4.97 6.65
CA SER A 138 15.12 -5.94 7.71
C SER A 138 16.11 -5.69 8.85
N GLY A 139 15.60 -5.55 10.07
CA GLY A 139 16.41 -5.34 11.28
C GLY A 139 15.75 -4.40 12.29
N ILE A 140 16.41 -4.23 13.44
CA ILE A 140 15.93 -3.41 14.57
C ILE A 140 16.57 -2.00 14.61
N ALA A 141 17.44 -1.68 13.66
CA ALA A 141 18.07 -0.37 13.54
C ALA A 141 17.12 0.66 12.90
N SER A 142 17.45 1.94 13.03
CA SER A 142 16.80 3.01 12.28
C SER A 142 16.79 2.69 10.78
N ILE A 143 15.72 3.07 10.08
CA ILE A 143 15.59 2.88 8.63
C ILE A 143 16.85 3.45 7.95
N PRO A 144 17.58 2.64 7.15
CA PRO A 144 18.80 3.11 6.49
C PRO A 144 18.51 4.26 5.54
N ALA A 145 19.48 5.17 5.37
CA ALA A 145 19.38 6.23 4.38
C ALA A 145 19.23 5.65 2.98
N ALA A 146 18.24 6.13 2.22
CA ALA A 146 18.00 5.73 0.84
C ALA A 146 19.19 6.13 -0.06
N PRO A 147 19.88 5.16 -0.70
CA PRO A 147 20.97 5.50 -1.61
C PRO A 147 20.46 6.29 -2.83
N ALA A 148 21.19 7.32 -3.22
CA ALA A 148 20.83 8.14 -4.37
C ALA A 148 20.75 7.31 -5.67
N LYS A 149 19.84 7.69 -6.57
CA LYS A 149 19.70 7.14 -7.93
C LYS A 149 19.51 5.63 -7.96
N THR A 150 18.71 5.10 -7.03
CA THR A 150 18.52 3.66 -6.87
C THR A 150 17.10 3.26 -7.23
N GLY A 151 16.93 2.25 -8.09
CA GLY A 151 15.60 1.70 -8.37
C GLY A 151 15.06 0.95 -7.15
N VAL A 152 15.79 -0.10 -6.75
CA VAL A 152 15.46 -0.96 -5.61
C VAL A 152 16.67 -1.07 -4.69
N TYR A 153 16.48 -0.79 -3.41
CA TYR A 153 17.49 -0.97 -2.37
C TYR A 153 16.99 -1.97 -1.32
N GLY A 154 17.72 -3.07 -1.13
CA GLY A 154 17.44 -4.06 -0.09
C GLY A 154 18.57 -4.10 0.94
N SER A 155 18.24 -3.94 2.22
CA SER A 155 19.21 -3.94 3.32
C SER A 155 18.76 -4.86 4.45
N ALA A 156 19.69 -5.65 4.99
CA ALA A 156 19.47 -6.45 6.18
C ALA A 156 20.76 -6.47 7.00
N ALA A 157 20.67 -6.14 8.30
CA ALA A 157 21.84 -5.85 9.14
C ALA A 157 21.76 -6.51 10.53
N GLN A 158 21.08 -7.65 10.65
CA GLN A 158 20.93 -8.35 11.93
C GLN A 158 22.16 -9.17 12.30
N ASP A 159 22.73 -9.90 11.33
CA ASP A 159 23.83 -10.85 11.53
C ASP A 159 24.46 -11.30 10.19
N SER A 160 25.36 -12.29 10.25
CA SER A 160 26.01 -12.88 9.06
C SER A 160 25.08 -13.73 8.19
N ALA A 161 23.90 -14.12 8.69
CA ALA A 161 22.89 -14.86 7.94
C ALA A 161 21.93 -13.93 7.19
N SER A 162 21.97 -12.62 7.46
CA SER A 162 21.10 -11.61 6.85
C SER A 162 21.24 -11.55 5.32
N LYS A 163 20.14 -11.18 4.65
CA LYS A 163 20.05 -11.05 3.19
C LYS A 163 19.34 -9.74 2.86
N GLY A 164 20.07 -8.79 2.26
CA GLY A 164 19.45 -7.54 1.81
C GLY A 164 18.46 -7.78 0.67
N VAL A 165 18.82 -8.63 -0.30
CA VAL A 165 17.97 -9.08 -1.40
C VAL A 165 18.18 -10.58 -1.59
N TRP A 166 17.10 -11.33 -1.72
CA TRP A 166 17.11 -12.76 -2.04
C TRP A 166 16.38 -13.00 -3.36
N GLY A 167 17.13 -13.34 -4.42
CA GLY A 167 16.57 -13.71 -5.72
C GLY A 167 16.55 -15.23 -5.89
N SER A 168 15.39 -15.79 -6.25
CA SER A 168 15.22 -17.23 -6.49
C SER A 168 14.31 -17.47 -7.68
N SER A 169 14.71 -18.36 -8.59
CA SER A 169 13.90 -18.82 -9.72
C SER A 169 14.22 -20.30 -9.99
N PRO A 170 13.22 -21.20 -10.03
CA PRO A 170 13.48 -22.63 -10.26
C PRO A 170 14.02 -22.98 -11.65
N ALA A 171 13.66 -22.20 -12.67
CA ALA A 171 13.99 -22.49 -14.07
C ALA A 171 14.70 -21.32 -14.79
N GLY A 172 14.66 -20.12 -14.21
CA GLY A 172 15.24 -18.91 -14.79
C GLY A 172 16.33 -18.30 -13.91
N HIS A 173 16.46 -16.99 -13.99
CA HIS A 173 17.41 -16.25 -13.18
C HIS A 173 16.77 -15.80 -11.87
N GLY A 174 17.40 -16.11 -10.73
CA GLY A 174 17.04 -15.45 -9.48
C GLY A 174 17.29 -13.94 -9.53
N LEU A 175 18.32 -13.51 -10.28
CA LEU A 175 18.66 -12.13 -10.58
C LEU A 175 19.11 -12.04 -12.05
N HIS A 176 18.44 -11.20 -12.86
CA HIS A 176 18.81 -10.96 -14.25
C HIS A 176 19.32 -9.53 -14.41
N GLY A 177 20.63 -9.38 -14.60
CA GLY A 177 21.26 -8.09 -14.91
C GLY A 177 21.54 -7.98 -16.40
N SER A 178 21.25 -6.82 -17.00
CA SER A 178 21.57 -6.52 -18.39
C SER A 178 21.96 -5.05 -18.53
N SER A 179 22.95 -4.76 -19.38
CA SER A 179 23.38 -3.42 -19.71
C SER A 179 23.96 -3.40 -21.13
N SER A 180 23.60 -2.41 -21.94
CA SER A 180 24.06 -2.29 -23.32
C SER A 180 25.47 -1.70 -23.46
N SER A 181 25.85 -0.85 -22.51
CA SER A 181 27.13 -0.12 -22.53
C SER A 181 27.87 -0.15 -21.19
N GLY A 182 27.16 -0.44 -20.10
CA GLY A 182 27.71 -0.53 -18.75
C GLY A 182 27.91 -1.96 -18.29
N PHE A 183 27.98 -2.13 -16.97
CA PHE A 183 28.06 -3.45 -16.34
C PHE A 183 26.66 -3.93 -15.95
N ALA A 184 26.35 -5.18 -16.26
CA ALA A 184 25.12 -5.84 -15.83
C ALA A 184 25.05 -6.07 -14.31
N GLY A 185 26.21 -6.10 -13.63
CA GLY A 185 26.32 -6.23 -12.18
C GLY A 185 27.62 -5.63 -11.65
N TYR A 186 27.59 -5.16 -10.41
CA TYR A 186 28.73 -4.63 -9.68
C TYR A 186 28.77 -5.25 -8.28
N PHE A 187 29.88 -5.90 -7.94
CA PHE A 187 30.06 -6.56 -6.65
C PHE A 187 31.27 -5.96 -5.93
N ALA A 188 31.00 -5.18 -4.88
CA ALA A 188 32.03 -4.66 -3.98
C ALA A 188 32.25 -5.65 -2.83
N GLY A 189 33.23 -6.55 -2.99
CA GLY A 189 33.57 -7.56 -1.99
C GLY A 189 33.86 -8.93 -2.62
N LYS A 190 33.85 -9.97 -1.78
CA LYS A 190 34.06 -11.35 -2.22
C LYS A 190 32.80 -11.86 -2.91
N VAL A 191 32.97 -12.52 -4.05
CA VAL A 191 31.90 -13.25 -4.74
C VAL A 191 32.07 -14.73 -4.41
N TYR A 192 31.02 -15.34 -3.88
CA TYR A 192 30.98 -16.77 -3.56
C TYR A 192 30.03 -17.49 -4.53
N THR A 193 30.50 -18.59 -5.10
CA THR A 193 29.71 -19.47 -5.98
C THR A 193 29.87 -20.90 -5.48
N SER A 194 28.77 -21.55 -5.12
CA SER A 194 28.76 -22.96 -4.66
C SER A 194 28.66 -23.99 -5.79
N LYS A 195 28.53 -23.51 -7.03
CA LYS A 195 28.44 -24.29 -8.27
C LYS A 195 29.47 -23.75 -9.27
N PHE A 196 29.19 -23.83 -10.56
CA PHE A 196 30.07 -23.32 -11.62
C PHE A 196 29.68 -21.91 -12.06
N ILE A 197 30.62 -21.24 -12.71
CA ILE A 197 30.38 -20.05 -13.52
C ILE A 197 30.33 -20.53 -14.97
N GLU A 198 29.15 -20.43 -15.59
CA GLU A 198 28.99 -20.69 -17.01
C GLU A 198 29.29 -19.43 -17.81
N MET A 199 30.01 -19.59 -18.92
CA MET A 199 30.46 -18.48 -19.75
C MET A 199 30.25 -18.87 -21.22
N THR A 200 29.81 -17.91 -22.02
CA THR A 200 29.69 -18.07 -23.48
C THR A 200 30.95 -17.53 -24.15
N GLU A 201 31.36 -18.15 -25.25
CA GLU A 201 32.44 -17.64 -26.08
C GLU A 201 32.12 -16.26 -26.66
N ILE A 202 33.14 -15.41 -26.68
CA ILE A 202 33.04 -14.06 -27.23
C ILE A 202 34.27 -13.75 -28.09
N SER A 203 34.18 -12.67 -28.88
CA SER A 203 35.36 -12.05 -29.45
C SER A 203 36.24 -11.50 -28.32
N ALA A 204 37.56 -11.53 -28.53
CA ALA A 204 38.50 -11.08 -27.51
C ALA A 204 38.17 -9.63 -27.11
N PRO A 205 37.79 -9.38 -25.85
CA PRO A 205 37.33 -8.06 -25.43
C PRO A 205 38.52 -7.10 -25.47
N ALA A 206 38.26 -5.78 -25.60
CA ALA A 206 39.31 -4.76 -25.50
C ALA A 206 40.16 -4.94 -24.22
N ALA A 207 41.37 -4.37 -24.18
CA ALA A 207 42.15 -4.36 -22.95
C ALA A 207 41.35 -3.64 -21.83
N PRO A 208 41.32 -4.17 -20.60
CA PRO A 208 40.76 -3.42 -19.47
C PRO A 208 41.67 -2.22 -19.14
N GLY A 209 41.16 -1.29 -18.31
CA GLY A 209 41.95 -0.22 -17.72
C GLY A 209 43.01 -0.71 -16.72
N ALA A 210 43.84 0.20 -16.22
CA ALA A 210 44.98 -0.14 -15.37
C ALA A 210 44.57 -0.96 -14.14
N ASN A 211 45.44 -1.88 -13.71
CA ASN A 211 45.26 -2.75 -12.54
C ASN A 211 44.03 -3.66 -12.60
N LYS A 212 43.62 -4.05 -13.82
CA LYS A 212 42.48 -4.94 -14.05
C LYS A 212 42.84 -6.06 -15.03
N ALA A 213 42.06 -7.13 -14.97
CA ALA A 213 42.10 -8.25 -15.90
C ALA A 213 40.67 -8.60 -16.36
N ARG A 214 40.55 -9.23 -17.54
CA ARG A 214 39.30 -9.78 -18.06
C ARG A 214 39.44 -11.28 -18.25
N LEU A 215 38.58 -12.06 -17.61
CA LEU A 215 38.43 -13.51 -17.83
C LEU A 215 37.35 -13.72 -18.90
N PHE A 216 37.62 -14.52 -19.92
CA PHE A 216 36.68 -14.77 -21.02
C PHE A 216 36.98 -16.08 -21.74
N LEU A 217 36.01 -16.55 -22.53
CA LEU A 217 36.16 -17.66 -23.47
C LEU A 217 36.22 -17.14 -24.91
N ARG A 218 37.03 -17.77 -25.77
CA ARG A 218 37.08 -17.50 -27.22
C ARG A 218 37.40 -18.77 -28.02
N VAL A 219 37.13 -18.76 -29.32
CA VAL A 219 37.57 -19.80 -30.25
C VAL A 219 39.05 -19.64 -30.64
N ASN A 220 39.80 -20.74 -30.73
CA ASN A 220 41.24 -20.76 -31.06
C ASN A 220 41.57 -20.70 -32.58
N GLY A 221 40.61 -20.31 -33.42
CA GLY A 221 40.73 -20.33 -34.89
C GLY A 221 40.56 -21.72 -35.53
N THR A 222 40.59 -22.81 -34.76
CA THR A 222 40.32 -24.18 -35.22
C THR A 222 39.01 -24.74 -34.65
N GLY A 223 38.12 -23.87 -34.17
CA GLY A 223 36.82 -24.25 -33.60
C GLY A 223 36.84 -24.71 -32.14
N LYS A 224 38.00 -24.74 -31.46
CA LYS A 224 38.09 -25.15 -30.05
C LYS A 224 37.97 -23.97 -29.09
N THR A 225 37.37 -24.19 -27.94
CA THR A 225 37.24 -23.16 -26.89
C THR A 225 38.56 -22.94 -26.14
N GLN A 226 38.87 -21.69 -25.81
CA GLN A 226 39.99 -21.28 -24.96
C GLN A 226 39.54 -20.48 -23.75
N LEU A 227 39.97 -20.90 -22.55
CA LEU A 227 39.90 -20.07 -21.35
C LEU A 227 41.07 -19.06 -21.36
N CYS A 228 40.73 -17.77 -21.34
CA CYS A 228 41.69 -16.70 -21.54
C CYS A 228 41.61 -15.63 -20.45
N VAL A 229 42.76 -15.01 -20.15
CA VAL A 229 42.84 -13.78 -19.37
C VAL A 229 43.52 -12.69 -20.20
N ARG A 230 42.95 -11.48 -20.22
CA ARG A 230 43.54 -10.29 -20.85
C ARG A 230 43.87 -9.22 -19.82
N PHE A 231 45.09 -8.67 -19.89
CA PHE A 231 45.57 -7.58 -19.03
C PHE A 231 45.62 -6.23 -19.78
N GLN A 232 45.90 -5.15 -19.05
CA GLN A 232 46.02 -3.77 -19.55
C GLN A 232 46.98 -3.63 -20.75
N SER A 233 48.07 -4.41 -20.81
CA SER A 233 49.05 -4.36 -21.91
C SER A 233 48.49 -4.82 -23.25
N GLY A 234 47.27 -5.36 -23.27
CA GLY A 234 46.64 -5.90 -24.47
C GLY A 234 46.96 -7.36 -24.74
N GLY A 235 47.98 -7.93 -24.08
CA GLY A 235 48.34 -9.34 -24.18
C GLY A 235 47.23 -10.26 -23.64
N VAL A 236 46.97 -11.35 -24.37
CA VAL A 236 46.04 -12.42 -23.95
C VAL A 236 46.86 -13.63 -23.54
N GLN A 237 46.66 -14.08 -22.31
CA GLN A 237 47.18 -15.35 -21.83
C GLN A 237 46.10 -16.42 -21.96
N VAL A 238 46.41 -17.49 -22.71
CA VAL A 238 45.58 -18.68 -22.76
C VAL A 238 45.93 -19.53 -21.53
N ILE A 239 44.95 -19.77 -20.66
CA ILE A 239 45.10 -20.66 -19.51
C ILE A 239 45.00 -22.10 -19.98
N LYS A 240 44.01 -22.39 -20.83
CA LYS A 240 43.78 -23.71 -21.37
C LYS A 240 43.01 -23.64 -22.68
N THR A 241 43.36 -24.53 -23.61
CA THR A 241 42.53 -24.83 -24.78
C THR A 241 41.83 -26.15 -24.52
N GLU A 242 40.59 -26.27 -24.96
CA GLU A 242 39.85 -27.53 -25.01
C GLU A 242 40.73 -28.63 -25.64
N PRO A 243 40.82 -29.80 -24.99
CA PRO A 243 41.70 -30.89 -25.43
C PRO A 243 41.40 -31.36 -26.85
#